data_AF-A0AAV4DV49-F1
#
_entry.id   AF-A0AAV4DV49-F1
#
_cell.length_a   1.000
_cell.length_b   1.000
_cell.length_c   1.000
_cell.angle_alpha   90.00
_cell.angle_beta   90.00
_cell.angle_gamma   90.00
#
_symmetry.space_group_name_H-M   'P 1'
#
loop_
_entity.id
_entity.type
_entity.pdbx_description
1 polymer ?
#
loop_
_entity_poly.entity_id
_entity_poly.type
_entity_poly.pdbx_seq_one_letter_code
_entity_poly.pdbx_strand_id
1 'polypeptide(L)'
;MIKYAPTFDSEDVEIEKFYEEIEKAKGYLKSQDVIIVMGDFNAKVADESVEDVGPSGIGTVNERGSRLIEWYQINNFTITNTWYQNHPRLQWTWKSPRDRSKNKKDYILIQKRF
;
A
#
# COMPACT_ATOMS: atom_id res chain seq x y z
N MET A 1 -0.30 11.99 4.44
CA MET A 1 -0.30 11.35 5.77
C MET A 1 0.64 10.16 5.76
N ILE A 2 1.44 10.00 6.82
CA ILE A 2 2.37 8.88 6.99
C ILE A 2 1.75 7.88 7.96
N LYS A 3 1.76 6.59 7.62
CA LYS A 3 1.09 5.53 8.37
C LYS A 3 1.99 4.29 8.51
N TYR A 4 1.79 3.54 9.59
CA TYR A 4 2.45 2.25 9.83
C TYR A 4 1.37 1.21 10.12
N ALA A 5 1.24 0.21 9.25
CA ALA A 5 0.25 -0.84 9.41
C ALA A 5 0.71 -1.84 10.48
N PRO A 6 -0.25 -2.43 11.22
CA PRO A 6 0.05 -3.48 12.18
C PRO A 6 0.86 -4.62 11.55
N THR A 7 1.66 -5.31 12.38
CA THR A 7 2.53 -6.40 11.93
C THR A 7 1.73 -7.69 11.71
N PHE A 8 2.38 -8.75 11.23
CA PHE A 8 1.70 -10.02 10.91
C PHE A 8 0.92 -10.62 12.09
N ASP A 9 1.46 -10.48 13.31
CA ASP A 9 0.88 -11.07 14.53
C ASP A 9 -0.25 -10.22 15.15
N SER A 10 -0.58 -9.08 14.55
CA SER A 10 -1.65 -8.20 15.03
C SER A 10 -3.04 -8.75 14.74
N GLU A 11 -3.95 -8.50 15.67
CA GLU A 11 -5.36 -8.87 15.56
C GLU A 11 -6.08 -8.08 14.46
N ASP A 12 -7.15 -8.64 13.90
CA ASP A 12 -7.93 -8.00 12.84
C ASP A 12 -8.49 -6.63 13.25
N VAL A 13 -8.85 -6.46 14.52
CA VAL A 13 -9.32 -5.19 15.09
C VAL A 13 -8.29 -4.07 14.95
N GLU A 14 -6.99 -4.38 15.04
CA GLU A 14 -5.93 -3.39 14.85
C GLU A 14 -5.81 -2.98 13.38
N ILE A 15 -6.05 -3.92 12.46
CA ILE A 15 -6.02 -3.69 11.02
C ILE A 15 -7.21 -2.83 10.59
N GLU A 16 -8.40 -3.11 11.12
CA GLU A 16 -9.59 -2.29 10.86
C GLU A 16 -9.39 -0.87 11.36
N LYS A 17 -8.93 -0.73 12.62
CA LYS A 17 -8.62 0.58 13.21
C LYS A 17 -7.61 1.37 12.37
N PHE A 18 -6.61 0.70 11.80
CA PHE A 18 -5.65 1.35 10.91
C PHE A 18 -6.32 2.02 9.71
N TYR A 19 -7.25 1.35 9.03
CA TYR A 19 -7.97 1.91 7.89
C TYR A 19 -9.00 2.96 8.32
N GLU A 20 -9.69 2.76 9.44
CA GLU A 20 -10.61 3.75 10.03
C GLU A 20 -9.90 5.07 10.33
N GLU A 21 -8.67 5.02 10.85
CA GLU A 21 -7.90 6.22 11.12
C GLU A 21 -7.51 6.98 9.84
N ILE A 22 -7.28 6.27 8.73
CA ILE A 22 -7.03 6.91 7.42
C ILE A 22 -8.29 7.60 6.95
N GLU A 23 -9.45 6.94 7.03
CA GLU A 23 -10.74 7.52 6.64
C GLU A 23 -11.12 8.73 7.51
N LYS A 24 -10.95 8.61 8.83
CA LYS A 24 -11.18 9.72 9.74
C LYS A 24 -10.27 10.90 9.41
N ALA A 25 -9.00 10.64 9.12
CA ALA A 25 -8.05 11.69 8.75
C ALA A 25 -8.41 12.34 7.41
N LYS A 26 -8.91 11.57 6.41
CA LYS A 26 -9.46 12.09 5.16
C LYS A 26 -10.65 13.02 5.40
N GLY A 27 -11.51 12.71 6.37
CA GLY A 27 -12.68 13.53 6.72
C GLY A 27 -12.37 14.95 7.22
N TYR A 28 -11.13 15.23 7.65
CA TYR A 28 -10.70 16.58 8.04
C TYR A 28 -10.15 17.40 6.87
N LEU A 29 -9.94 16.79 5.70
CA LEU A 29 -9.39 17.45 4.51
C LEU A 29 -10.51 18.05 3.65
N LYS A 30 -10.19 19.12 2.92
CA LYS A 30 -11.12 19.71 1.96
C LYS A 30 -11.15 18.87 0.70
N SER A 31 -12.25 18.92 -0.04
CA SER A 31 -12.39 18.22 -1.34
C SER A 31 -11.33 18.61 -2.39
N GLN A 32 -10.73 19.80 -2.25
CA GLN A 32 -9.70 20.34 -3.13
C GLN A 32 -8.28 19.92 -2.72
N ASP A 33 -8.10 19.24 -1.58
CA ASP A 33 -6.78 18.83 -1.08
C ASP A 33 -6.33 17.51 -1.72
N VAL A 34 -5.06 17.42 -2.14
CA VAL A 34 -4.52 16.18 -2.72
C VAL A 34 -4.20 15.23 -1.57
N ILE A 35 -4.86 14.08 -1.55
CA ILE A 35 -4.63 13.09 -0.50
C ILE A 35 -3.53 12.13 -0.96
N ILE A 36 -2.44 12.14 -0.19
CA ILE A 36 -1.34 11.19 -0.30
C ILE A 36 -1.26 10.40 0.99
N VAL A 37 -1.32 9.08 0.91
CA VAL A 37 -1.09 8.18 2.04
C VAL A 37 0.19 7.41 1.75
N MET A 38 1.14 7.42 2.69
CA MET A 38 2.42 6.74 2.50
C MET A 38 2.89 6.05 3.77
N GLY A 39 3.75 5.05 3.61
CA GLY A 39 4.41 4.36 4.72
C GLY A 39 4.41 2.85 4.55
N ASP A 40 4.71 2.13 5.63
CA ASP A 40 4.79 0.67 5.64
C ASP A 40 3.39 0.07 5.85
N PHE A 41 2.87 -0.62 4.84
CA PHE A 41 1.57 -1.29 4.91
C PHE A 41 1.67 -2.75 5.34
N ASN A 42 2.88 -3.29 5.52
CA ASN A 42 3.11 -4.73 5.76
C ASN A 42 2.40 -5.64 4.74
N ALA A 43 2.13 -5.12 3.55
CA ALA A 43 1.37 -5.74 2.48
C ALA A 43 2.29 -6.12 1.31
N LYS A 44 1.95 -7.21 0.63
CA LYS A 44 2.58 -7.60 -0.63
C LYS A 44 1.55 -7.47 -1.74
N VAL A 45 1.83 -6.62 -2.72
CA VAL A 45 1.02 -6.51 -3.95
C VAL A 45 1.84 -7.04 -5.12
N ALA A 46 1.18 -7.76 -6.03
CA ALA A 46 1.79 -8.40 -7.19
C ALA A 46 1.07 -7.98 -8.47
N ASP A 47 1.67 -8.35 -9.60
CA ASP A 47 1.57 -7.60 -10.85
C ASP A 47 0.37 -7.90 -11.75
N GLU A 48 -0.40 -8.95 -11.48
CA GLU A 48 -0.97 -9.67 -12.64
C GLU A 48 -2.48 -9.60 -12.85
N SER A 49 -3.27 -8.89 -12.03
CA SER A 49 -4.73 -8.91 -12.25
C SER A 49 -5.55 -7.75 -11.69
N VAL A 50 -4.93 -6.70 -11.17
CA VAL A 50 -5.67 -5.64 -10.46
C VAL A 50 -5.42 -4.28 -11.10
N GLU A 51 -6.51 -3.69 -11.59
CA GLU A 51 -6.54 -2.30 -12.08
C GLU A 51 -5.94 -1.38 -11.00
N ASP A 52 -5.05 -0.46 -11.39
CA ASP A 52 -4.31 0.49 -10.53
C ASP A 52 -3.07 -0.01 -9.77
N VAL A 53 -2.70 -1.29 -9.91
CA VAL A 53 -1.35 -1.77 -9.57
C VAL A 53 -0.49 -1.72 -10.84
N GLY A 54 0.57 -0.92 -10.82
CA GLY A 54 1.49 -0.84 -11.95
C GLY A 54 2.37 -2.10 -12.09
N PRO A 55 3.03 -2.27 -13.26
CA PRO A 55 3.72 -3.48 -13.72
C PRO A 55 5.06 -3.77 -13.00
N SER A 56 5.21 -3.27 -11.78
CA SER A 56 6.40 -3.45 -10.95
C SER A 56 6.02 -3.94 -9.54
N GLY A 57 4.94 -4.70 -9.43
CA GLY A 57 4.65 -5.55 -8.28
C GLY A 57 5.75 -6.60 -8.07
N ILE A 58 5.98 -7.04 -6.83
CA ILE A 58 7.01 -8.06 -6.52
C ILE A 58 6.40 -9.15 -5.64
N GLY A 59 6.59 -10.40 -6.08
CA GLY A 59 6.22 -11.58 -5.30
C GLY A 59 4.76 -11.95 -5.48
N THR A 60 4.14 -12.49 -4.42
CA THR A 60 2.74 -12.92 -4.41
C THR A 60 1.91 -12.02 -3.52
N VAL A 61 0.65 -11.77 -3.91
CA VAL A 61 -0.30 -11.05 -3.06
C VAL A 61 -0.52 -11.85 -1.77
N ASN A 62 -0.36 -11.19 -0.61
CA ASN A 62 -0.77 -11.76 0.67
C ASN A 62 -2.13 -11.18 1.10
N GLU A 63 -2.74 -11.72 2.14
CA GLU A 63 -4.04 -11.25 2.64
C GLU A 63 -4.08 -9.72 2.88
N ARG A 64 -3.03 -9.16 3.48
CA ARG A 64 -2.89 -7.71 3.68
C ARG A 64 -2.79 -6.93 2.37
N GLY A 65 -2.14 -7.51 1.37
CA GLY A 65 -2.13 -7.03 -0.01
C GLY A 65 -3.52 -6.98 -0.60
N SER A 66 -4.31 -8.04 -0.45
CA SER A 66 -5.69 -8.07 -0.90
C SER A 66 -6.55 -7.00 -0.22
N ARG A 67 -6.41 -6.83 1.10
CA ARG A 67 -7.13 -5.77 1.84
C ARG A 67 -6.71 -4.37 1.37
N LEU A 68 -5.42 -4.14 1.14
CA LEU A 68 -4.92 -2.87 0.60
C LEU A 68 -5.49 -2.61 -0.80
N ILE A 69 -5.57 -3.67 -1.62
CA ILE A 69 -6.13 -3.63 -2.97
C ILE A 69 -7.59 -3.19 -2.93
N GLU A 70 -8.41 -3.89 -2.15
CA GLU A 70 -9.83 -3.58 -1.97
C GLU A 70 -10.01 -2.15 -1.43
N TRP A 71 -9.23 -1.76 -0.41
CA TRP A 71 -9.34 -0.43 0.19
C TRP A 71 -9.05 0.68 -0.81
N TYR A 72 -7.99 0.58 -1.62
CA TYR A 72 -7.67 1.64 -2.57
C TYR A 72 -8.71 1.71 -3.69
N GLN A 73 -9.28 0.58 -4.12
CA GLN A 73 -10.31 0.54 -5.16
C GLN A 73 -11.58 1.26 -4.68
N ILE A 74 -12.05 0.92 -3.47
CA ILE A 74 -13.22 1.56 -2.85
C ILE A 74 -12.99 3.07 -2.67
N ASN A 75 -11.76 3.47 -2.34
CA ASN A 75 -11.43 4.86 -2.03
C ASN A 75 -10.86 5.67 -3.20
N ASN A 76 -10.81 5.08 -4.40
CA ASN A 76 -10.32 5.69 -5.63
C ASN A 76 -8.86 6.19 -5.51
N PHE A 77 -7.95 5.34 -5.02
CA PHE A 77 -6.51 5.62 -4.92
C PHE A 77 -5.70 4.80 -5.94
N THR A 78 -4.51 5.29 -6.29
CA THR A 78 -3.53 4.56 -7.10
C THR A 78 -2.27 4.29 -6.27
N ILE A 79 -1.75 3.06 -6.30
CA ILE A 79 -0.48 2.70 -5.66
C ILE A 79 0.69 3.14 -6.55
N THR A 80 1.09 4.40 -6.48
CA THR A 80 2.00 5.02 -7.46
C THR A 80 3.38 4.38 -7.58
N ASN A 81 3.98 3.87 -6.50
CA ASN A 81 5.32 3.28 -6.53
C ASN A 81 5.38 1.85 -7.12
N THR A 82 4.28 1.31 -7.63
CA THR A 82 4.25 0.14 -8.50
C THR A 82 4.23 0.50 -9.99
N TRP A 83 3.97 1.76 -10.35
CA TRP A 83 3.94 2.23 -11.75
C TRP A 83 5.31 2.58 -12.32
N TYR A 84 6.27 2.92 -11.46
CA TYR A 84 7.61 3.32 -11.89
C TYR A 84 8.50 2.10 -12.15
N GLN A 85 8.98 2.00 -13.39
CA GLN A 85 9.99 1.03 -13.81
C GLN A 85 11.37 1.44 -13.27
N ASN A 86 11.60 1.16 -11.99
CA ASN A 86 12.90 1.35 -11.35
C ASN A 86 13.83 0.17 -11.63
N HIS A 87 15.14 0.43 -11.55
CA HIS A 87 16.17 -0.61 -11.54
C HIS A 87 15.83 -1.69 -10.49
N PRO A 88 16.01 -3.01 -10.74
CA PRO A 88 15.58 -4.09 -9.84
C PRO A 88 16.06 -3.98 -8.39
N ARG A 89 17.20 -3.29 -8.17
CA ARG A 89 17.72 -3.00 -6.82
C ARG A 89 16.85 -2.04 -5.99
N LEU A 90 16.07 -1.17 -6.63
CA LEU A 90 15.23 -0.15 -5.99
C LEU A 90 13.75 -0.57 -5.91
N GLN A 91 13.43 -1.77 -6.40
CA GLN A 91 12.05 -2.25 -6.44
C GLN A 91 11.58 -2.78 -5.07
N TRP A 92 12.46 -3.18 -4.17
CA TRP A 92 12.10 -3.66 -2.84
C TRP A 92 12.45 -2.62 -1.78
N THR A 93 11.67 -2.60 -0.70
CA THR A 93 11.86 -1.67 0.43
C THR A 93 12.27 -2.39 1.71
N TRP A 94 12.12 -3.72 1.73
CA TRP A 94 12.50 -4.58 2.84
C TRP A 94 13.24 -5.83 2.36
N LYS A 95 14.23 -6.27 3.13
CA LYS A 95 15.04 -7.46 2.88
C LYS A 95 15.12 -8.31 4.14
N SER A 96 14.89 -9.61 4.00
CA SER A 96 14.99 -10.51 5.16
C SER A 96 16.44 -10.71 5.61
N PRO A 97 16.66 -11.08 6.88
CA PRO A 97 17.97 -11.50 7.36
C PRO A 97 18.56 -12.61 6.47
N ARG A 98 19.86 -12.49 6.16
CA ARG A 98 20.58 -13.40 5.24
C ARG A 98 20.06 -13.42 3.81
N ASP A 99 19.43 -12.34 3.36
CA ASP A 99 19.10 -12.12 1.94
C ASP A 99 18.13 -13.13 1.31
N ARG A 100 17.35 -13.85 2.14
CA ARG A 100 16.48 -14.95 1.66
C ARG A 100 15.31 -14.45 0.81
N SER A 101 14.86 -13.23 1.04
CA SER A 101 13.69 -12.65 0.40
C SER A 101 13.77 -11.13 0.40
N LYS A 102 13.17 -10.53 -0.62
CA LYS A 102 13.01 -9.09 -0.79
C LYS A 102 11.54 -8.82 -1.01
N ASN A 103 11.00 -7.82 -0.32
CA ASN A 103 9.60 -7.45 -0.43
C ASN A 103 9.49 -5.94 -0.63
N LYS A 104 8.47 -5.52 -1.38
CA LYS A 104 7.95 -4.14 -1.34
C LYS A 104 6.87 -4.15 -0.27
N LYS A 105 7.02 -3.34 0.78
CA LYS A 105 6.04 -3.20 1.88
C LYS A 105 5.64 -1.75 2.10
N ASP A 106 6.50 -0.82 1.69
CA ASP A 106 6.23 0.59 1.74
C ASP A 106 5.58 1.03 0.43
N TYR A 107 4.48 1.78 0.55
CA TYR A 107 3.70 2.24 -0.59
C TYR A 107 3.41 3.71 -0.50
N ILE A 108 3.18 4.31 -1.68
CA ILE A 108 2.71 5.69 -1.84
C ILE A 108 1.40 5.63 -2.61
N LEU A 109 0.30 5.92 -1.94
CA LEU A 109 -1.04 5.96 -2.51
C LEU A 109 -1.45 7.41 -2.74
N ILE A 110 -1.93 7.71 -3.94
CA ILE A 110 -2.43 9.03 -4.30
C ILE A 110 -3.89 8.90 -4.73
N GLN A 111 -4.77 9.75 -4.18
CA GLN A 111 -6.18 9.76 -4.56
C GLN A 111 -6.32 10.23 -6.01
N LYS A 112 -7.05 9.47 -6.82
CA LYS A 112 -7.41 9.86 -8.18
C LYS A 112 -8.41 11.01 -8.14
N ARG A 113 -8.30 11.89 -9.14
CA ARG A 113 -9.15 13.08 -9.26
C ARG A 113 -10.01 13.08 -10.52
N PHE A 114 -9.77 12.16 -11.45
CA PHE A 114 -10.42 12.05 -12.75
C PHE A 114 -10.39 10.59 -13.19
#